data_AF-A0A538K7Y7-F1
#
_entry.id   AF-A0A538K7Y7-F1
#
_cell.length_a   1.000
_cell.length_b   1.000
_cell.length_c   1.000
_cell.angle_alpha   90.00
_cell.angle_beta   90.00
_cell.angle_gamma   90.00
#
_symmetry.space_group_name_H-M   'P 1'
#
loop_
_entity.id
_entity.type
_entity.pdbx_description
1 polymer ?
#
loop_
_entity_poly.entity_id
_entity_poly.type
_entity_poly.pdbx_seq_one_letter_code
_entity_poly.pdbx_strand_id
1 'polypeptide(L)'
;ALFLAIHQVEGHIVVPNVMGSALRLHPLLVIFGLLAGGEIYGLPGALIALPLLAAGRAMWEFFAERLTLEPWQTGEVAVPVEVELEQAEPPPPAAASR
;
A
#
# COMPACT_ATOMS: atom_id res chain seq x y z
N ALA A 1 -41.98 23.38 -2.40
CA ALA A 1 -41.00 23.73 -1.34
C ALA A 1 -40.52 22.49 -0.58
N LEU A 2 -41.41 21.74 0.09
CA LEU A 2 -41.04 20.53 0.87
C LEU A 2 -40.27 19.47 0.05
N PHE A 3 -40.78 19.11 -1.14
CA PHE A 3 -40.11 18.15 -2.04
C PHE A 3 -38.67 18.56 -2.38
N LEU A 4 -38.46 19.84 -2.70
CA LEU A 4 -37.14 20.38 -3.02
C LEU A 4 -36.20 20.35 -1.81
N ALA A 5 -36.74 20.64 -0.61
CA ALA A 5 -35.99 20.58 0.63
C ALA A 5 -35.56 19.14 0.97
N ILE A 6 -36.44 18.16 0.76
CA ILE A 6 -36.12 16.74 0.95
C ILE A 6 -35.02 16.31 -0.03
N HIS A 7 -35.16 16.63 -1.32
CA HIS A 7 -34.13 16.30 -2.32
C HIS A 7 -32.78 16.99 -2.05
N GLN A 8 -32.79 18.22 -1.53
CA GLN A 8 -31.59 18.92 -1.09
C GLN A 8 -30.89 18.18 0.06
N VAL A 9 -31.65 17.77 1.08
CA VAL A 9 -31.12 16.98 2.21
C VAL A 9 -30.64 15.60 1.73
N GLU A 10 -31.40 14.97 0.83
CA GLU A 10 -31.05 13.67 0.29
C GLU A 10 -29.73 13.72 -0.48
N GLY A 11 -29.57 14.68 -1.40
CA GLY A 11 -28.38 14.82 -2.22
C GLY A 11 -27.12 15.24 -1.45
N HIS A 12 -27.25 16.06 -0.40
CA HIS A 12 -26.09 16.62 0.32
C HIS A 12 -25.75 15.91 1.63
N ILE A 13 -26.68 15.16 2.22
CA ILE A 13 -26.48 14.50 3.51
C ILE A 13 -26.69 13.00 3.38
N VAL A 14 -27.83 12.57 2.84
CA VAL A 14 -28.17 11.13 2.81
C VAL A 14 -27.25 10.39 1.83
N VAL A 15 -27.12 10.87 0.60
CA VAL A 15 -26.31 10.25 -0.45
C VAL A 15 -24.84 10.15 -0.02
N PRO A 16 -24.17 11.22 0.46
CA PRO A 16 -22.78 11.13 0.89
C PRO A 16 -22.60 10.22 2.10
N ASN A 17 -23.54 10.17 3.04
CA ASN A 17 -23.41 9.32 4.23
C ASN A 17 -23.59 7.84 3.89
N VAL A 18 -24.47 7.51 2.96
CA VAL A 18 -24.67 6.13 2.45
C VAL A 18 -23.53 5.70 1.53
N MET A 19 -23.04 6.60 0.67
CA MET A 19 -21.97 6.32 -0.31
C MET A 19 -20.55 6.55 0.24
N GLY A 20 -20.43 6.87 1.54
CA GLY A 20 -19.38 7.69 2.18
C GLY A 20 -17.92 7.30 2.05
N SER A 21 -17.55 6.29 1.26
CA SER A 21 -16.15 6.11 0.86
C SER A 21 -15.95 5.34 -0.44
N ALA A 22 -16.89 5.41 -1.40
CA ALA A 22 -17.00 4.49 -2.53
C ALA A 22 -15.71 4.17 -3.33
N LEU A 23 -14.65 5.00 -3.27
CA LEU A 23 -13.40 4.72 -3.96
C LEU A 23 -12.14 4.75 -3.08
N ARG A 24 -12.09 5.48 -1.96
CA ARG A 24 -10.90 5.66 -1.09
C ARG A 24 -9.56 5.83 -1.84
N LEU A 25 -9.58 6.34 -3.08
CA LEU A 25 -8.38 6.48 -3.90
C LEU A 25 -7.59 7.69 -3.42
N HIS A 26 -6.28 7.53 -3.31
CA HIS A 26 -5.40 8.64 -3.00
C HIS A 26 -5.45 9.68 -4.13
N PRO A 27 -5.61 11.00 -3.85
CA PRO A 27 -5.75 12.03 -4.89
C PRO A 27 -4.63 12.01 -5.93
N LEU A 28 -3.38 11.75 -5.49
CA LEU A 28 -2.26 11.62 -6.42
C LEU A 28 -2.42 10.45 -7.40
N LEU A 29 -2.94 9.29 -6.97
CA LEU A 29 -3.13 8.15 -7.88
C LEU A 29 -4.12 8.49 -8.99
N VAL A 30 -5.17 9.25 -8.66
CA VAL A 30 -6.15 9.72 -9.65
C VAL A 30 -5.49 10.66 -10.65
N ILE A 31 -4.72 11.65 -10.18
CA ILE A 31 -4.01 12.59 -11.06
C ILE A 31 -3.04 11.83 -11.98
N PHE A 32 -2.22 10.94 -11.42
CA PHE A 32 -1.28 10.13 -12.20
C PHE A 32 -1.97 9.22 -13.20
N GLY A 33 -3.06 8.54 -12.81
CA GLY A 33 -3.82 7.69 -13.71
C GLY A 33 -4.49 8.47 -14.84
N LEU A 34 -5.05 9.65 -14.54
CA LEU A 34 -5.64 10.52 -15.56
C LEU A 34 -4.59 11.00 -16.56
N LEU A 35 -3.42 11.43 -16.08
CA LEU A 35 -2.31 11.84 -16.95
C LEU A 35 -1.80 10.65 -17.78
N ALA A 36 -1.55 9.50 -17.16
CA ALA A 36 -1.05 8.31 -17.85
C ALA A 36 -2.06 7.80 -18.90
N GLY A 37 -3.34 7.68 -18.54
CA GLY A 37 -4.39 7.29 -19.48
C GLY A 37 -4.60 8.32 -20.59
N GLY A 38 -4.50 9.61 -20.23
CA GLY A 38 -4.53 10.73 -21.16
C GLY A 38 -3.41 10.68 -22.20
N GLU A 39 -2.18 10.38 -21.79
CA GLU A 39 -1.04 10.26 -22.71
C GLU A 39 -1.12 9.00 -23.59
N ILE A 40 -1.63 7.87 -23.05
CA ILE A 40 -1.71 6.60 -23.81
C ILE A 40 -2.77 6.65 -24.91
N TYR A 41 -3.96 7.19 -24.61
CA TYR A 41 -5.10 7.11 -25.54
C TYR A 41 -5.96 8.38 -25.58
N GLY A 42 -5.44 9.51 -25.09
CA GLY A 42 -6.17 10.77 -25.04
C GLY A 42 -7.33 10.76 -24.05
N LEU A 43 -8.38 11.50 -24.39
CA LEU A 43 -9.57 11.65 -23.55
C LEU A 43 -10.22 10.30 -23.15
N PRO A 44 -10.43 9.33 -24.06
CA PRO A 44 -11.00 8.05 -23.66
C PRO A 44 -10.12 7.28 -22.67
N GLY A 45 -8.79 7.36 -22.79
CA GLY A 45 -7.87 6.75 -21.83
C GLY A 45 -7.95 7.39 -20.45
N ALA A 46 -8.08 8.71 -20.38
CA ALA A 46 -8.32 9.42 -19.12
C ALA A 46 -9.66 9.02 -18.48
N LEU A 47 -10.75 8.87 -19.26
CA LEU A 47 -12.05 8.46 -18.72
C LEU A 47 -12.02 7.05 -18.10
N ILE A 48 -11.29 6.12 -18.74
CA ILE A 48 -11.17 4.73 -18.28
C ILE A 48 -10.19 4.59 -17.10
N ALA A 49 -9.29 5.55 -16.89
CA ALA A 49 -8.28 5.48 -15.83
C ALA A 49 -8.89 5.34 -14.42
N LEU A 50 -9.94 6.11 -14.12
CA LEU A 50 -10.60 6.07 -12.80
C LEU A 50 -11.19 4.69 -12.45
N PRO A 51 -12.06 4.08 -13.28
CA PRO A 51 -12.59 2.75 -12.98
C PRO A 51 -11.50 1.66 -12.93
N LEU A 52 -10.43 1.78 -13.74
CA LEU A 52 -9.29 0.86 -13.65
C LEU A 52 -8.54 0.99 -12.32
N LEU A 53 -8.26 2.22 -11.86
CA LEU A 53 -7.63 2.46 -10.57
C LEU A 53 -8.49 1.92 -9.42
N ALA A 54 -9.81 2.14 -9.50
CA ALA A 54 -10.77 1.62 -8.53
C ALA A 54 -10.73 0.08 -8.45
N ALA A 55 -10.81 -0.58 -9.61
CA ALA A 55 -10.76 -2.04 -9.70
C ALA A 55 -9.41 -2.60 -9.23
N GLY A 56 -8.31 -1.95 -9.61
CA GLY A 56 -6.96 -2.31 -9.18
C GLY A 56 -6.78 -2.20 -7.67
N ARG A 57 -7.29 -1.13 -7.05
CA ARG A 57 -7.31 -0.99 -5.59
C ARG A 57 -8.14 -2.09 -4.93
N ALA A 58 -9.37 -2.33 -5.41
CA ALA A 58 -10.23 -3.37 -4.85
C ALA A 58 -9.59 -4.75 -4.93
N MET A 59 -8.91 -5.04 -6.06
CA MET A 59 -8.12 -6.24 -6.22
C MET A 59 -6.98 -6.31 -5.20
N TRP A 60 -6.23 -5.21 -5.02
CA TRP A 60 -5.16 -5.15 -4.05
C TRP A 60 -5.65 -5.41 -2.61
N GLU A 61 -6.74 -4.78 -2.20
CA GLU A 61 -7.34 -5.02 -0.87
C GLU A 61 -7.74 -6.48 -0.70
N PHE A 62 -8.43 -7.05 -1.70
CA PHE A 62 -8.83 -8.47 -1.68
C PHE A 62 -7.64 -9.43 -1.54
N PHE A 63 -6.55 -9.19 -2.26
CA PHE A 63 -5.36 -10.04 -2.21
C PHE A 63 -4.50 -9.77 -0.97
N ALA A 64 -4.37 -8.53 -0.52
CA ALA A 64 -3.58 -8.17 0.66
C ALA A 64 -4.14 -8.82 1.93
N GLU A 65 -5.47 -8.94 2.05
CA GLU A 65 -6.10 -9.68 3.15
C GLU A 65 -5.82 -11.19 3.10
N ARG A 66 -5.58 -11.74 1.91
CA ARG A 66 -5.35 -13.17 1.69
C ARG A 66 -3.88 -13.58 1.77
N LEU A 67 -2.96 -12.63 1.58
CA LEU A 67 -1.54 -12.84 1.73
C LEU A 67 -1.14 -12.66 3.19
N THR A 68 -1.44 -13.66 4.02
CA THR A 68 -0.82 -13.77 5.35
C THR A 68 0.66 -14.07 5.17
N LEU A 69 1.47 -13.02 5.14
CA LEU A 69 2.92 -13.16 5.31
C LEU A 69 3.12 -13.66 6.74
N GLU A 70 3.63 -14.88 6.91
CA GLU A 70 4.11 -15.28 8.23
C GLU A 70 5.15 -14.24 8.66
N PRO A 71 4.91 -13.52 9.77
CA PRO A 71 5.93 -12.63 10.29
C PRO A 71 7.16 -13.49 10.54
N TRP A 72 8.29 -13.08 9.97
CA TRP A 72 9.58 -13.68 10.28
C TRP A 72 9.68 -13.79 11.81
N GLN A 73 9.73 -15.02 12.32
CA GLN A 73 9.72 -15.29 13.75
C GLN A 73 11.02 -14.75 14.36
N THR A 74 10.96 -13.52 14.87
CA THR A 74 12.01 -12.94 15.70
C THR A 74 11.99 -13.62 17.07
N GLY A 75 12.60 -14.81 17.17
CA GLY A 75 13.15 -15.27 18.45
C GLY A 75 12.44 -16.38 19.21
N GLU A 76 11.93 -17.43 18.56
CA GLU A 76 11.62 -18.69 19.29
C GLU A 76 12.21 -19.96 18.65
N VAL A 77 12.60 -19.94 17.39
CA VAL A 77 13.42 -21.03 16.85
C VAL A 77 14.87 -20.71 17.17
N ALA A 78 15.29 -21.14 18.36
CA ALA A 78 16.71 -21.35 18.66
C ALA A 78 17.22 -22.43 17.72
N VAL A 79 17.55 -22.06 16.48
CA VAL A 79 18.35 -22.91 15.61
C VAL A 79 19.71 -22.97 16.31
N PRO A 80 20.17 -24.13 16.82
CA PRO A 80 21.47 -24.25 17.45
C PRO A 80 22.52 -24.24 16.34
N VAL A 81 22.67 -23.09 15.68
CA VAL A 81 23.86 -22.83 14.90
C VAL A 81 24.91 -22.44 15.93
N GLU A 82 25.58 -23.45 16.47
CA GLU A 82 26.84 -23.28 17.20
C GLU A 82 27.83 -22.67 16.20
N VAL A 83 27.79 -21.35 16.08
CA VAL A 83 28.84 -20.62 15.39
C VAL A 83 30.02 -20.69 16.35
N GLU A 84 30.81 -21.76 16.23
CA GLU A 84 32.15 -21.83 16.80
C GLU A 84 32.94 -20.70 16.15
N LEU A 85 32.85 -19.50 16.76
CA LEU A 85 33.78 -18.42 16.49
C LEU A 85 35.11 -18.94 16.99
N GLU A 86 35.86 -19.60 16.11
CA GLU A 86 37.27 -19.86 16.34
C GLU A 86 37.90 -18.49 16.56
N GLN A 87 38.08 -18.15 17.84
CA GLN A 87 38.73 -16.92 18.25
C GLN A 87 40.11 -16.99 17.62
N ALA A 88 40.27 -16.30 16.50
CA ALA A 88 41.57 -16.05 15.93
C ALA A 88 42.35 -15.31 17.02
N GLU A 89 43.21 -16.06 17.70
CA GLU A 89 44.15 -15.56 18.69
C GLU A 89 44.82 -14.33 18.08
N PRO A 90 44.70 -13.15 18.73
CA PRO A 90 45.26 -11.94 18.16
C PRO A 90 46.75 -12.18 17.91
N PRO A 91 47.27 -11.92 16.70
CA PRO A 91 48.65 -12.22 16.38
C PRO A 91 49.56 -11.59 17.43
N PRO A 92 50.55 -12.35 17.95
CA PRO A 92 51.33 -11.96 19.12
C PRO A 92 51.87 -10.55 18.93
N PRO A 93 51.84 -9.70 19.97
CA PRO A 93 52.29 -8.31 19.86
C PRO A 93 53.69 -8.34 19.28
N ALA A 94 53.84 -7.78 18.09
CA ALA A 94 55.10 -7.70 17.37
C ALA A 94 56.16 -7.32 18.38
N ALA A 95 57.09 -8.25 18.61
CA ALA A 95 58.08 -8.17 19.65
C ALA A 95 58.66 -6.76 19.68
N ALA A 96 58.62 -6.16 20.87
CA ALA A 96 59.37 -4.96 21.18
C ALA A 96 60.79 -5.10 20.61
N SER A 97 61.10 -4.34 19.57
CA SER A 97 62.46 -4.26 19.05
C SER A 97 62.79 -2.81 18.72
N ARG A 98 63.55 -2.23 19.67
CA ARG A 98 64.39 -1.03 19.61
C ARG A 98 63.71 0.34 19.59
#